data_AF-A0A8S9RE10-F1
#
_entry.id   AF-A0A8S9RE10-F1
#
_cell.length_a   1.000
_cell.length_b   1.000
_cell.length_c   1.000
_cell.angle_alpha   90.00
_cell.angle_beta   90.00
_cell.angle_gamma   90.00
#
_symmetry.space_group_name_H-M   'P 1'
#
loop_
_entity.id
_entity.type
_entity.pdbx_description
1 polymer ?
#
loop_
_entity_poly.entity_id
_entity_poly.type
_entity_poly.pdbx_seq_one_letter_code
_entity_poly.pdbx_strand_id
1 'polypeptide(L)'
;MSEGARTASPYQLRDLFVTFLNNCFVASPKELWEHSWKSMSEDILHKRQRILGHANLELDANTLEQYTLIEVEKLMRMQDRSLKRF
;
A
#
# COMPACT_ATOMS: atom_id res chain seq x y z
N MET A 1 8.57 21.79 -22.72
CA MET A 1 9.03 21.42 -21.37
C MET A 1 8.11 20.33 -20.87
N SER A 2 8.55 19.08 -20.83
CA SER A 2 7.73 17.99 -20.26
C SER A 2 7.81 18.13 -18.74
N GLU A 3 6.74 18.61 -18.12
CA GLU A 3 6.48 18.31 -16.71
C GLU A 3 6.33 16.79 -16.62
N GLY A 4 7.44 16.10 -16.38
CA GLY A 4 7.39 14.72 -15.95
C GLY A 4 6.77 14.71 -14.56
N ALA A 5 5.45 14.52 -14.49
CA ALA A 5 4.77 14.21 -13.23
C ALA A 5 5.53 13.03 -12.61
N ARG A 6 6.28 13.28 -11.53
CA ARG A 6 7.01 12.24 -10.82
C ARG A 6 5.97 11.30 -10.24
N THR A 7 5.71 10.17 -10.92
CA THR A 7 4.84 9.13 -10.39
C THR A 7 5.57 8.48 -9.22
N ALA A 8 4.92 8.42 -8.06
CA ALA A 8 5.44 7.68 -6.93
C ALA A 8 5.22 6.18 -7.18
N SER A 9 6.22 5.35 -6.86
CA SER A 9 6.03 3.90 -6.87
C SER A 9 5.01 3.47 -5.82
N PRO A 10 4.31 2.33 -6.00
CA PRO A 10 3.37 1.82 -4.99
C PRO A 10 4.00 1.60 -3.61
N TYR A 11 5.30 1.28 -3.56
CA TYR A 11 6.06 1.24 -2.30
C TYR A 11 6.13 2.63 -1.64
N GLN A 12 6.51 3.67 -2.38
CA GLN A 12 6.58 5.04 -1.85
C GLN A 12 5.21 5.55 -1.39
N LEU A 13 4.13 5.16 -2.08
CA LEU A 13 2.77 5.49 -1.65
C LEU A 13 2.42 4.81 -0.31
N ARG A 14 2.78 3.54 -0.12
CA ARG A 14 2.59 2.84 1.17
C ARG A 14 3.42 3.47 2.30
N ASP A 15 4.66 3.85 2.02
CA ASP A 15 5.52 4.52 3.00
C ASP A 15 4.99 5.91 3.40
N LEU A 16 4.48 6.67 2.42
CA LEU A 16 3.82 7.95 2.67
C LEU A 16 2.53 7.78 3.47
N PHE A 17 1.71 6.77 3.15
CA PHE A 17 0.51 6.44 3.92
C PHE A 17 0.84 6.14 5.39
N VAL A 18 1.86 5.30 5.64
CA VAL A 18 2.35 5.01 7.00
C VAL A 18 2.83 6.28 7.69
N THR A 19 3.56 7.14 6.98
CA THR A 19 4.05 8.43 7.49
C THR A 19 2.89 9.34 7.91
N PHE A 20 1.82 9.43 7.11
CA PHE A 20 0.64 10.22 7.44
C PHE A 20 -0.07 9.72 8.69
N LEU A 21 -0.36 8.42 8.76
CA LEU A 21 -1.00 7.83 9.94
C LEU A 21 -0.20 8.09 11.23
N ASN A 22 1.11 8.12 11.11
CA ASN A 22 2.00 8.18 12.24
C ASN A 22 2.38 9.59 12.72
N ASN A 23 2.45 10.55 11.80
CA ASN A 23 2.99 11.89 12.07
C ASN A 23 1.97 13.01 11.85
N CYS A 24 0.82 12.71 11.24
CA CYS A 24 -0.21 13.70 10.95
C CYS A 24 -1.51 13.37 11.68
N PHE A 25 -2.30 14.40 11.96
CA PHE A 25 -3.67 14.21 12.41
C PHE A 25 -4.53 13.81 11.22
N VAL A 26 -4.73 12.50 11.05
CA VAL A 26 -5.62 11.95 10.02
C VAL A 26 -7.01 11.80 10.62
N ALA A 27 -7.96 12.62 10.18
CA ALA A 27 -9.33 12.62 10.72
C ALA A 27 -10.05 11.28 10.54
N SER A 28 -9.81 10.60 9.40
CA SER A 28 -10.34 9.27 9.11
C SER A 28 -9.30 8.41 8.39
N PRO A 29 -8.54 7.57 9.11
CA PRO A 29 -7.61 6.59 8.52
C PRO A 29 -8.28 5.68 7.49
N LYS A 30 -9.54 5.33 7.75
CA LYS A 30 -10.35 4.47 6.88
C LYS A 30 -10.66 5.14 5.54
N GLU A 31 -11.09 6.40 5.54
CA GLU A 31 -11.36 7.12 4.28
C GLU A 31 -10.06 7.28 3.47
N LEU A 32 -8.96 7.65 4.14
CA LEU A 32 -7.66 7.75 3.47
C LEU A 32 -7.27 6.42 2.82
N TRP A 33 -7.50 5.30 3.50
CA TRP A 33 -7.27 3.96 2.96
C TRP A 33 -8.14 3.67 1.75
N GLU A 34 -9.47 3.85 1.86
CA GLU A 34 -10.44 3.59 0.78
C GLU A 34 -10.12 4.37 -0.51
N HIS A 35 -9.56 5.58 -0.37
CA HIS A 35 -9.15 6.41 -1.51
C HIS A 35 -7.78 6.07 -2.10
N SER A 36 -6.88 5.41 -1.36
CA SER A 36 -5.47 5.27 -1.76
C SER A 36 -5.00 3.84 -1.99
N TRP A 37 -5.69 2.83 -1.44
CA TRP A 37 -5.20 1.45 -1.46
C TRP A 37 -4.99 0.90 -2.88
N LYS A 38 -5.82 1.30 -3.84
CA LYS A 38 -5.71 0.83 -5.23
C LYS A 38 -4.37 1.23 -5.84
N SER A 39 -3.95 2.49 -5.71
CA SER A 39 -2.65 2.96 -6.18
C SER A 39 -1.49 2.32 -5.41
N MET A 40 -1.68 2.02 -4.12
CA MET A 40 -0.71 1.28 -3.32
C MET A 40 -0.59 -0.21 -3.70
N SER A 41 -1.59 -0.75 -4.41
CA SER A 41 -1.70 -2.18 -4.76
C SER A 41 -1.16 -2.53 -6.15
N GLU A 42 -0.82 -1.56 -6.98
CA GLU A 42 -0.48 -1.77 -8.40
C GLU A 42 0.67 -2.75 -8.64
N ASP A 43 1.59 -2.88 -7.68
CA ASP A 43 2.73 -3.81 -7.76
C ASP A 43 2.47 -5.18 -7.11
N ILE A 44 1.34 -5.37 -6.42
CA ILE A 44 1.05 -6.57 -5.62
C ILE A 44 0.92 -7.81 -6.50
N LEU A 45 0.15 -7.73 -7.59
CA LEU A 45 -0.07 -8.89 -8.46
C LEU A 45 1.25 -9.44 -8.99
N HIS A 46 2.07 -8.56 -9.57
CA HIS A 46 3.38 -8.92 -10.10
C HIS A 46 4.33 -9.44 -9.02
N LYS A 47 4.32 -8.84 -7.83
CA LYS A 47 5.09 -9.35 -6.67
C LYS A 47 4.65 -10.77 -6.30
N ARG A 48 3.35 -11.04 -6.25
CA ARG A 48 2.81 -12.37 -5.88
C ARG A 48 3.08 -13.43 -6.93
N GLN A 49 2.90 -13.10 -8.21
CA GLN A 49 3.28 -13.95 -9.34
C GLN A 49 4.75 -14.38 -9.24
N ARG A 50 5.66 -13.42 -8.98
CA ARG A 50 7.09 -13.68 -8.85
C ARG A 50 7.43 -14.52 -7.61
N ILE A 51 6.81 -14.26 -6.47
CA ILE A 51 7.06 -14.99 -5.22
C ILE A 51 6.57 -16.45 -5.33
N LEU A 52 5.42 -16.66 -5.96
CA LEU A 52 4.81 -17.99 -6.08
C LEU A 52 5.30 -18.77 -7.30
N GLY A 53 6.01 -18.13 -8.24
CA GLY A 53 6.38 -18.73 -9.52
C GLY A 53 5.19 -19.00 -10.45
N HIS A 54 4.04 -18.39 -10.19
CA HIS A 54 2.78 -18.62 -10.89
C HIS A 54 2.44 -17.39 -11.74
N ALA A 55 2.91 -17.35 -12.99
CA ALA A 55 2.70 -16.21 -13.88
C ALA A 55 1.23 -15.96 -14.23
N ASN A 56 0.40 -17.00 -14.20
CA ASN A 56 -1.04 -16.93 -14.50
C ASN A 56 -1.90 -16.66 -13.26
N LEU A 57 -1.29 -16.29 -12.12
CA LEU A 57 -2.05 -15.88 -10.95
C LEU A 57 -2.85 -14.62 -11.29
N GLU A 58 -4.15 -14.66 -10.99
CA GLU A 58 -5.04 -13.51 -10.96
C GLU A 58 -5.49 -13.28 -9.53
N LEU A 59 -5.67 -12.02 -9.15
CA LEU A 59 -6.13 -11.62 -7.83
C LEU A 59 -7.33 -10.69 -7.99
N ASP A 60 -8.39 -10.93 -7.24
CA ASP A 60 -9.51 -10.01 -7.18
C ASP A 60 -9.17 -8.76 -6.34
N ALA A 61 -10.05 -7.76 -6.40
CA ALA A 61 -9.86 -6.50 -5.69
C ALA A 61 -9.69 -6.69 -4.18
N ASN A 62 -10.47 -7.59 -3.57
CA ASN A 62 -10.40 -7.89 -2.14
C ASN A 62 -9.03 -8.48 -1.75
N THR A 63 -8.52 -9.42 -2.54
CA THR A 63 -7.23 -10.05 -2.29
C THR A 63 -6.07 -9.07 -2.50
N LEU A 64 -6.16 -8.21 -3.51
CA LEU A 64 -5.20 -7.11 -3.71
C LEU A 64 -5.18 -6.15 -2.51
N GLU A 65 -6.35 -5.76 -2.03
CA GLU A 65 -6.51 -4.90 -0.86
C GLU A 65 -5.89 -5.54 0.39
N GLN A 66 -6.20 -6.81 0.67
CA GLN A 66 -5.64 -7.56 1.80
C GLN A 66 -4.11 -7.67 1.74
N TYR A 67 -3.56 -7.97 0.56
CA TYR A 67 -2.10 -8.01 0.40
C TYR A 67 -1.45 -6.63 0.56
N THR A 68 -2.15 -5.57 0.16
CA THR A 68 -1.69 -4.20 0.37
C THR A 68 -1.67 -3.86 1.85
N LEU A 69 -2.71 -4.24 2.62
CA LEU A 69 -2.74 -4.09 4.08
C LEU A 69 -1.57 -4.81 4.75
N ILE A 70 -1.24 -6.02 4.29
CA ILE A 70 -0.09 -6.76 4.81
C ILE A 70 1.22 -6.00 4.57
N GLU A 71 1.43 -5.41 3.39
CA GLU A 71 2.62 -4.61 3.12
C GLU A 71 2.67 -3.32 3.96
N VAL A 72 1.53 -2.67 4.19
CA VAL A 72 1.45 -1.49 5.07
C VAL A 72 1.72 -1.86 6.54
N GLU A 73 1.16 -2.96 7.03
CA GLU A 73 1.42 -3.45 8.40
C GLU A 73 2.91 -3.80 8.59
N LYS A 74 3.59 -4.35 7.56
CA LYS A 74 5.03 -4.57 7.62
C LYS A 74 5.81 -3.26 7.80
N LEU A 75 5.47 -2.22 7.03
CA LEU A 75 6.09 -0.90 7.16
C LEU A 75 5.83 -0.27 8.53
N MET A 76 4.61 -0.41 9.06
CA MET A 76 4.27 0.02 10.42
C MET A 76 5.14 -0.69 11.48
N ARG A 77 5.33 -2.00 11.36
CA ARG A 77 6.14 -2.79 12.30
C ARG A 77 7.61 -2.44 12.26
N MET A 78 8.14 -1.97 11.13
CA MET A 78 9.51 -1.44 11.06
C MET A 78 9.69 -0.18 11.93
N GLN A 79 8.61 0.47 12.34
CA GLN A 79 8.59 1.63 13.22
C GLN A 79 8.02 1.29 14.62
N ASP A 80 8.01 0.00 15.00
CA ASP A 80 7.43 -0.52 16.26
C ASP A 80 5.96 -0.11 16.48
N ARG A 81 5.20 0.07 15.40
CA ARG A 81 3.77 0.38 15.41
C ARG A 81 2.95 -0.67 14.65
N SER A 82 1.63 -0.57 14.73
CA SER A 82 0.68 -1.47 14.07
C SER A 82 -0.57 -0.72 13.65
N LEU A 83 -1.18 -1.16 12.55
CA LEU A 83 -2.47 -0.63 12.07
C LEU A 83 -3.59 -0.79 13.10
N LYS A 84 -3.48 -1.73 14.05
CA LYS A 84 -4.47 -1.92 15.12
C LYS A 84 -4.73 -0.68 16.01
N ARG A 85 -3.86 0.33 15.92
CA ARG A 85 -3.98 1.59 16.66
C ARG A 85 -4.90 2.61 15.97
N PHE A 86 -5.24 2.38 14.71
CA PHE A 86 -6.01 3.28 13.85
C PHE A 86 -7.32 2.61 13.40
#